data_AF-A0A5D6YMC3-F1
#
_entry.id   AF-A0A5D6YMC3-F1
#
_cell.length_a   1.000
_cell.length_b   1.000
_cell.length_c   1.000
_cell.angle_alpha   90.00
_cell.angle_beta   90.00
_cell.angle_gamma   90.00
#
_symmetry.space_group_name_H-M   'P 1'
#
loop_
_entity.id
_entity.type
_entity.pdbx_description
1 polymer ?
#
loop_
_entity_poly.entity_id
_entity_poly.type
_entity_poly.pdbx_seq_one_letter_code
_entity_poly.pdbx_strand_id
1 'polypeptide(L)'
;MVNALQEEFALDKMQRKVKAFVRKCLLCRHIKGNLIEQHEWTTEGFATTPNETLLADFLYLGESISGAKYCLVLKDAFSHFSE
;
A
#
# COMPACT_ATOMS: atom_id res chain seq x y z
N MET A 1 2.36 9.44 27.50
CA MET A 1 3.82 9.20 27.57
C MET A 1 4.58 10.42 28.07
N VAL A 2 4.48 11.60 27.43
CA VAL A 2 5.20 12.79 27.93
C VAL A 2 4.78 13.17 29.36
N ASN A 3 3.48 13.30 29.63
CA ASN A 3 2.98 13.69 30.96
C ASN A 3 3.43 12.72 32.05
N ALA A 4 3.17 11.41 31.86
CA ALA A 4 3.63 10.37 32.79
C ALA A 4 5.15 10.37 33.04
N LEU A 5 5.98 10.73 32.04
CA LEU A 5 7.42 10.84 32.24
C LEU A 5 7.83 12.14 32.95
N GLN A 6 7.06 13.22 32.81
CA GLN A 6 7.34 14.49 33.49
C GLN A 6 6.90 14.47 34.96
N GLU A 7 5.91 13.64 35.30
CA GLU A 7 5.49 13.40 36.69
C GLU A 7 6.60 12.69 37.48
N GLU A 8 7.32 11.76 36.85
CA GLU A 8 8.33 10.92 37.52
C GLU A 8 9.77 11.42 37.33
N PHE A 9 10.07 12.18 36.26
CA PHE A 9 11.43 12.55 35.89
C PHE A 9 11.59 14.03 35.49
N ALA A 10 12.56 14.72 36.09
CA ALA A 10 12.98 16.06 35.72
C ALA A 10 14.11 16.03 34.67
N LEU A 11 13.77 15.70 33.42
CA LEU A 11 14.72 15.70 32.30
C LEU A 11 14.50 16.89 31.35
N ASP A 12 15.60 17.56 31.00
CA ASP A 12 15.57 18.63 30.01
C ASP A 12 15.08 18.16 28.64
N LYS A 13 14.24 18.99 28.03
CA LYS A 13 13.73 18.80 26.66
C LYS A 13 13.01 17.44 26.48
N MET A 14 12.29 16.98 27.52
CA MET A 14 11.55 15.70 27.54
C MET A 14 10.72 15.48 26.27
N GLN A 15 9.94 16.47 25.84
CA GLN A 15 9.13 16.39 24.62
C GLN A 15 9.96 16.05 23.37
N ARG A 16 11.15 16.67 23.23
CA ARG A 16 12.04 16.42 22.09
C ARG A 16 12.57 14.98 22.10
N LYS A 17 12.96 14.47 23.27
CA LYS A 17 13.45 13.10 23.46
C LYS A 17 12.36 12.07 23.15
N VAL A 18 11.16 12.27 23.70
CA VAL A 18 9.98 11.44 23.43
C VAL A 18 9.64 11.43 21.94
N LYS A 19 9.61 12.59 21.28
CA LYS A 19 9.34 12.68 19.84
C LYS A 19 10.39 11.93 19.01
N ALA A 20 11.67 12.02 19.39
CA ALA A 20 12.75 11.29 18.73
C ALA A 20 12.63 9.77 18.91
N PHE A 21 12.22 9.31 20.09
CA PHE A 21 11.95 7.88 20.37
C PHE A 21 10.79 7.36 19.54
N VAL A 22 9.63 8.03 19.58
CA VAL A 22 8.42 7.59 18.87
C VAL A 22 8.67 7.53 17.36
N ARG A 23 9.43 8.50 16.79
CA ARG A 23 9.80 8.50 15.36
C ARG A 23 10.62 7.27 14.96
N LYS A 24 11.42 6.72 15.87
CA LYS A 24 12.27 5.54 15.64
C LYS A 24 11.59 4.22 16.05
N CYS A 25 10.52 4.28 16.82
CA CYS A 25 9.83 3.09 17.32
C CYS A 25 9.12 2.35 16.17
N LEU A 26 9.63 1.17 15.80
CA LEU A 26 9.07 0.33 14.73
C LEU A 26 7.62 -0.05 15.01
N LEU A 27 7.27 -0.36 16.26
CA LEU A 27 5.91 -0.71 16.65
C LEU A 27 4.95 0.47 16.50
N CYS A 28 5.37 1.69 16.86
CA CYS A 28 4.55 2.88 16.64
C CYS A 28 4.32 3.15 15.14
N ARG A 29 5.34 2.94 14.31
CA ARG A 29 5.23 3.07 12.85
C ARG A 29 4.31 2.03 12.23
N HIS A 30 4.35 0.80 12.73
CA HIS A 30 3.49 -0.29 12.27
C HIS A 30 2.03 -0.08 12.67
N ILE A 31 1.76 0.21 13.95
CA ILE A 31 0.39 0.27 14.49
C ILE A 31 -0.32 1.57 14.11
N LYS A 32 0.36 2.73 14.17
CA LYS A 32 -0.29 4.03 13.92
C LYS A 32 -0.41 4.37 12.44
N GLY A 33 0.13 3.52 11.56
CA GLY A 33 0.44 3.85 10.18
C GLY A 33 1.59 4.85 10.13
N ASN A 34 2.53 4.65 9.22
CA ASN A 34 3.33 5.77 8.77
C ASN A 34 2.39 6.80 8.12
N LEU A 35 2.88 8.01 7.88
CA LEU A 35 2.35 8.83 6.79
C LEU A 35 2.29 7.88 5.58
N ILE A 36 1.09 7.52 5.12
CA ILE A 36 0.95 6.77 3.87
C ILE A 36 1.40 7.76 2.82
N GLU A 37 2.68 7.70 2.46
CA GLU A 37 3.17 8.37 1.28
C GLU A 37 2.50 7.66 0.12
N GLN A 38 1.34 8.20 -0.29
CA GLN A 38 0.75 7.81 -1.55
C GLN A 38 1.76 8.18 -2.62
N HIS A 39 2.27 7.18 -3.32
CA HIS A 39 2.99 7.42 -4.55
C HIS A 39 2.09 8.29 -5.45
N GLU A 40 2.68 9.28 -6.11
CA GLU A 40 1.95 10.05 -7.10
C GLU A 40 1.34 9.08 -8.11
N TRP A 41 0.07 9.31 -8.45
CA TRP A 41 -0.60 8.53 -9.47
C TRP A 41 0.07 8.80 -10.81
N THR A 42 0.94 7.90 -11.24
CA THR A 42 1.60 7.99 -12.55
C THR A 42 0.73 7.36 -13.62
N THR A 43 0.41 8.15 -14.64
CA THR A 43 -0.13 7.67 -15.93
C THR A 43 0.97 7.28 -16.92
N GLU A 44 2.24 7.34 -16.51
CA GLU A 44 3.37 7.03 -17.36
C GLU A 44 3.51 5.52 -17.52
N GLY A 45 3.65 5.04 -18.77
CA GLY A 45 3.75 3.61 -19.09
C GLY A 45 2.49 3.00 -19.74
N PHE A 46 1.54 3.80 -20.23
CA PHE A 46 0.52 3.28 -21.15
C PHE A 46 1.18 2.73 -22.40
N ALA A 47 0.74 1.56 -22.84
CA ALA A 47 1.16 0.98 -24.12
C ALA A 47 0.92 1.99 -25.24
N THR A 48 1.89 2.10 -26.14
CA THR A 48 1.89 2.98 -27.31
C THR A 48 1.52 2.24 -28.59
N THR A 49 1.60 0.91 -28.57
CA THR A 49 1.25 0.02 -29.68
C THR A 49 0.52 -1.24 -29.19
N PRO A 50 -0.29 -1.90 -30.05
CA PRO A 50 -0.92 -3.18 -29.70
C PRO A 50 0.12 -4.24 -29.33
N ASN A 51 -0.18 -5.08 -28.35
CA ASN A 51 0.66 -6.17 -27.84
C ASN A 51 1.96 -5.72 -27.15
N GLU A 52 2.07 -4.44 -26.78
CA GLU A 52 3.22 -3.94 -26.03
C GLU A 52 3.16 -4.29 -24.54
N THR A 53 1.96 -4.17 -23.95
CA THR A 53 1.72 -4.47 -22.52
C THR A 53 0.46 -5.30 -22.37
N LEU A 54 0.58 -6.45 -21.71
CA LEU A 54 -0.54 -7.32 -21.35
C LEU A 54 -0.87 -7.14 -19.87
N LEU A 55 -2.11 -6.78 -19.58
CA LEU A 55 -2.66 -6.79 -18.23
C LEU A 55 -3.32 -8.15 -17.99
N ALA A 56 -2.89 -8.87 -16.97
CA ALA A 56 -3.43 -10.18 -16.63
C ALA A 56 -3.82 -10.23 -15.15
N ASP A 57 -5.02 -10.74 -14.86
CA ASP A 57 -5.47 -10.96 -13.48
C ASP A 57 -6.50 -12.10 -13.41
N PHE A 58 -6.65 -12.69 -12.22
CA PHE A 58 -7.68 -13.69 -11.97
C PHE A 58 -8.92 -13.06 -11.34
N LEU A 59 -10.05 -13.13 -12.04
CA LEU A 59 -11.34 -12.74 -11.52
C LEU A 59 -12.04 -13.94 -10.87
N TYR A 60 -12.34 -13.83 -9.57
CA TYR A 60 -13.18 -14.82 -8.90
C TYR A 60 -14.65 -14.66 -9.32
N LEU A 61 -15.26 -15.73 -9.83
CA LEU A 61 -16.64 -15.74 -10.32
C LEU A 61 -17.58 -16.66 -9.52
N GLY A 62 -17.09 -17.29 -8.45
CA GLY A 62 -17.87 -18.28 -7.69
C GLY A 62 -17.89 -19.64 -8.38
N GLU A 63 -18.84 -20.50 -8.00
CA GLU A 63 -18.91 -21.86 -8.51
C GLU A 63 -19.48 -21.90 -9.93
N SER A 64 -18.66 -22.34 -10.89
CA SER A 64 -19.12 -22.57 -12.27
C SER A 64 -19.60 -24.01 -12.48
N ILE A 65 -20.28 -24.23 -13.60
CA ILE A 65 -20.75 -25.56 -14.02
C ILE A 65 -19.60 -26.56 -14.16
N SER A 66 -18.40 -26.11 -14.53
CA SER A 66 -17.21 -26.96 -14.67
C SER A 66 -16.44 -27.14 -13.35
N GLY A 67 -16.86 -26.48 -12.27
CA GLY A 67 -16.13 -26.43 -10.99
C GLY A 67 -14.97 -25.43 -10.95
N ALA A 68 -14.64 -24.77 -12.07
CA ALA A 68 -13.70 -23.66 -12.09
C ALA A 68 -14.27 -22.46 -11.33
N LYS A 69 -13.45 -21.78 -10.52
CA LYS A 69 -13.89 -20.65 -9.68
C LYS A 69 -13.32 -19.28 -10.08
N TYR A 70 -12.31 -19.32 -10.93
CA TYR A 70 -11.58 -18.15 -11.37
C TYR A 70 -11.57 -18.11 -12.90
N CYS A 71 -11.71 -16.91 -13.44
CA CYS A 71 -11.48 -16.60 -14.85
C CYS A 71 -10.14 -15.86 -14.94
N LEU A 72 -9.22 -16.36 -15.78
CA LEU A 72 -8.04 -15.58 -16.15
C LEU A 72 -8.50 -14.54 -17.18
N VAL A 73 -8.35 -13.26 -16.85
CA VAL A 73 -8.65 -12.15 -17.76
C VAL A 73 -7.33 -11.66 -18.34
N LEU A 74 -7.23 -11.67 -19.67
CA LEU A 74 -6.08 -11.14 -20.40
C LEU A 74 -6.53 -9.91 -21.18
N LYS A 75 -5.88 -8.76 -20.97
CA LYS A 75 -6.24 -7.51 -21.62
C LYS A 75 -5.03 -6.81 -22.23
N ASP A 76 -5.09 -6.55 -23.53
CA ASP A 76 -4.12 -5.69 -24.18
C ASP A 76 -4.28 -4.24 -23.70
N ALA A 77 -3.20 -3.64 -23.22
CA ALA A 77 -3.25 -2.31 -22.60
C ALA A 77 -3.56 -1.20 -23.62
N PHE A 78 -3.22 -1.39 -24.89
CA PHE A 78 -3.41 -0.37 -25.94
C PHE A 78 -4.79 -0.45 -26.60
N SER A 79 -5.14 -1.60 -27.18
CA SER A 79 -6.39 -1.82 -27.91
C SER A 79 -7.59 -2.06 -27.00
N HIS A 80 -7.34 -2.34 -25.71
CA HIS A 80 -8.34 -2.78 -24.74
C HIS A 80 -9.07 -4.08 -25.11
N PHE A 81 -8.56 -4.83 -26.10
CA PHE A 81 -9.02 -6.18 -26.39
C PHE A 81 -8.83 -7.08 -25.16
N SER A 82 -9.85 -7.87 -24.82
CA SER A 82 -9.83 -8.76 -23.65
C SER A 82 -10.31 -10.16 -24.03
N GLU A 83 -9.62 -11.18 -23.53
CA GLU A 83 -9.98 -12.60 -23.60
C GLU A 83 -10.27 -13.18 -22.21
#